data_AF-A0A5N9F302-F1
#
_entry.id   AF-A0A5N9F302-F1
#
_cell.length_a   1.000
_cell.length_b   1.000
_cell.length_c   1.000
_cell.angle_alpha   90.00
_cell.angle_beta   90.00
_cell.angle_gamma   90.00
#
_symmetry.space_group_name_H-M   'P 1'
#
loop_
_entity.id
_entity.type
_entity.pdbx_description
1 polymer ?
#
loop_
_entity_poly.entity_id
_entity_poly.type
_entity_poly.pdbx_seq_one_letter_code
_entity_poly.pdbx_strand_id
1 'polypeptide(L)' 'MATELEKAGIPVCHVTSVVPVAKMVGSNRIVQGQGIIHVMGDAGLPAEEEKELRRKTVLQAIEALKNEAPST' A
#
# COMPACT_ATOMS: atom_id res chain seq x y z
N MET A 1 0.44 0.33 -13.75
CA MET A 1 -0.96 0.66 -13.39
C MET A 1 -1.05 1.84 -12.45
N ALA A 2 -0.48 1.79 -11.24
CA ALA A 2 -0.55 2.92 -10.29
C ALA A 2 -0.11 4.25 -10.91
N THR A 3 1.04 4.29 -11.59
CA THR A 3 1.57 5.47 -12.29
C THR A 3 0.61 6.05 -13.34
N GLU A 4 -0.10 5.21 -14.08
CA GLU A 4 -1.00 5.66 -15.15
C GLU A 4 -2.33 6.18 -14.58
N LEU A 5 -2.82 5.59 -13.50
CA LEU A 5 -3.98 6.11 -12.78
C LEU A 5 -3.70 7.48 -12.15
N GLU A 6 -2.52 7.65 -11.56
CA GLU A 6 -2.05 8.93 -11.03
C GLU A 6 -1.99 10.02 -12.11
N LYS A 7 -1.42 9.69 -13.29
CA LYS A 7 -1.40 10.60 -14.45
C LYS A 7 -2.81 10.97 -14.95
N ALA A 8 -3.78 10.07 -14.79
CA ALA A 8 -5.18 10.32 -15.10
C ALA A 8 -5.91 11.14 -14.00
N GLY A 9 -5.21 11.59 -12.95
CA GLY A 9 -5.79 12.35 -11.84
C GLY A 9 -6.51 11.49 -10.81
N ILE A 10 -6.33 10.17 -10.85
CA ILE A 10 -6.93 9.24 -9.89
C ILE A 10 -5.88 8.89 -8.83
N PRO A 11 -6.09 9.25 -7.56
CA PRO A 11 -5.12 8.97 -6.52
C PRO A 11 -5.04 7.47 -6.21
N VAL A 12 -3.82 6.92 -6.19
CA VAL A 12 -3.59 5.49 -5.97
C VAL A 12 -2.50 5.25 -4.93
N CYS A 13 -2.78 4.35 -3.98
CA CYS A 13 -1.78 3.83 -3.05
C CYS A 13 -1.47 2.38 -3.42
N HIS A 14 -0.19 2.08 -3.62
CA HIS A 14 0.28 0.74 -3.93
C HIS A 14 0.75 0.05 -2.65
N VAL A 15 0.00 -0.95 -2.18
CA VAL A 15 0.42 -1.80 -1.06
C VAL A 15 1.21 -2.98 -1.59
N THR A 16 2.48 -3.12 -1.19
CA THR A 16 3.34 -4.22 -1.64
C THR A 16 4.44 -4.53 -0.64
N SER A 17 4.93 -5.76 -0.64
CA SER A 17 6.12 -6.16 0.14
C SER A 17 7.43 -5.95 -0.62
N VAL A 18 7.37 -5.59 -1.91
CA VAL A 18 8.53 -5.38 -2.78
C VAL A 18 8.68 -3.89 -3.13
N VAL A 19 8.82 -3.07 -2.08
CA VAL A 19 8.90 -1.59 -2.20
C VAL A 19 9.97 -1.11 -3.20
N PRO A 20 11.18 -1.70 -3.29
CA PRO A 20 12.17 -1.25 -4.28
C PRO A 20 11.65 -1.35 -5.72
N VAL A 21 10.91 -2.41 -6.05
CA VAL A 21 10.35 -2.60 -7.39
C VAL A 21 9.23 -1.60 -7.66
N ALA A 22 8.35 -1.35 -6.69
CA ALA A 22 7.30 -0.36 -6.82
C ALA A 22 7.86 1.06 -7.06
N LYS A 23 8.97 1.42 -6.41
CA LYS A 23 9.68 2.67 -6.67
C LYS A 23 10.28 2.73 -8.07
N MET A 24 10.94 1.66 -8.53
CA MET A 24 11.53 1.60 -9.88
C MET A 24 10.50 1.79 -10.99
N VAL A 25 9.26 1.34 -10.80
CA VAL A 25 8.17 1.52 -11.79
C VAL A 25 7.39 2.84 -11.62
N GLY A 26 7.81 3.72 -10.70
CA GLY A 26 7.22 5.05 -10.51
C GLY A 26 5.93 5.08 -9.68
N SER A 27 5.75 4.16 -8.72
CA SER A 27 4.66 4.32 -7.73
C SER A 27 4.99 5.46 -6.76
N ASN A 28 4.13 6.47 -6.71
CA ASN A 28 4.33 7.67 -5.89
C ASN A 28 3.95 7.45 -4.42
N ARG A 29 2.92 6.64 -4.16
CA ARG A 29 2.42 6.31 -2.82
C ARG A 29 2.52 4.81 -2.59
N ILE A 30 3.40 4.42 -1.68
CA ILE A 30 3.68 3.01 -1.40
C ILE A 30 3.52 2.74 0.09
N VAL A 31 2.74 1.71 0.42
CA VAL A 31 2.64 1.18 1.79
C VAL A 31 3.30 -0.19 1.81
N GLN A 32 4.17 -0.41 2.80
CA GLN A 32 4.82 -1.69 3.03
C GLN A 32 3.78 -2.72 3.49
N GLY A 33 3.63 -3.79 2.72
CA GLY A 33 2.84 -4.96 3.11
C GLY A 33 3.61 -5.90 4.05
N GLN A 34 2.89 -6.77 4.75
CA GLN A 34 3.45 -7.65 5.78
C GLN A 34 4.47 -8.66 5.26
N GLY A 35 4.19 -9.30 4.13
CA GLY A 35 5.10 -10.25 3.50
C GLY A 35 4.62 -10.65 2.10
N ILE A 36 5.46 -11.37 1.36
CA ILE A 36 5.15 -11.73 -0.02
C ILE A 36 3.93 -12.65 -0.11
N ILE A 37 3.82 -13.63 0.81
CA ILE A 37 2.72 -14.61 0.81
C ILE A 37 1.42 -13.97 1.35
N HIS A 38 1.54 -13.13 2.38
CA HIS A 38 0.42 -12.48 3.05
C HIS A 38 0.65 -10.97 3.07
N VAL A 39 0.39 -10.30 1.94
CA VAL A 39 0.69 -8.86 1.80
C VAL A 39 -0.13 -8.01 2.79
N MET A 40 -1.38 -8.42 3.04
CA MET A 40 -2.34 -7.66 3.83
C MET A 40 -2.60 -8.22 5.23
N GLY A 41 -2.02 -9.36 5.61
CA GLY A 41 -2.37 -10.02 6.87
C GLY A 41 -1.32 -11.04 7.30
N ASP A 42 -1.67 -11.87 8.26
CA ASP A 42 -0.81 -12.91 8.79
C ASP A 42 -1.67 -14.12 9.23
N ALA A 43 -1.39 -15.29 8.64
CA ALA A 43 -2.12 -16.52 8.92
C ALA A 43 -1.76 -17.15 10.29
N GLY A 44 -0.67 -16.70 10.93
CA GLY A 44 -0.25 -17.16 12.25
C GLY A 44 -0.95 -16.46 13.42
N LEU A 45 -1.68 -15.37 13.16
CA LEU A 45 -2.34 -14.58 14.20
C LEU A 45 -3.76 -15.10 14.51
N PRO A 46 -4.25 -14.90 15.74
CA PRO A 46 -5.66 -15.04 16.06
C PRO A 46 -6.54 -14.12 15.19
N ALA A 47 -7.78 -14.53 14.93
CA ALA A 47 -8.66 -13.84 13.98
C ALA A 47 -8.89 -12.34 14.29
N GLU A 48 -8.96 -11.96 15.56
CA GLU A 48 -9.12 -10.56 15.95
C GLU A 48 -7.86 -9.73 15.69
N GLU A 49 -6.68 -10.26 16.04
CA GLU A 49 -5.39 -9.59 15.80
C GLU A 49 -5.09 -9.47 14.30
N GLU A 50 -5.42 -10.49 13.51
CA GLU A 50 -5.30 -10.46 12.04
C GLU A 50 -6.19 -9.37 11.43
N LYS A 51 -7.41 -9.23 11.95
CA LYS A 51 -8.35 -8.19 11.51
C LYS A 51 -7.87 -6.79 11.88
N GLU A 52 -7.31 -6.62 13.07
CA GLU A 52 -6.69 -5.35 13.49
C GLU A 52 -5.49 -5.01 12.61
N LEU A 53 -4.64 -5.98 12.29
CA LEU A 53 -3.51 -5.83 11.38
C LEU A 53 -3.96 -5.37 9.98
N ARG A 54 -4.96 -6.05 9.39
CA ARG A 54 -5.57 -5.62 8.12
C ARG A 54 -6.09 -4.20 8.19
N ARG A 55 -6.80 -3.86 9.27
CA ARG A 55 -7.37 -2.52 9.47
C ARG A 55 -6.28 -1.46 9.57
N LYS A 56 -5.19 -1.73 10.28
CA LYS A 56 -4.03 -0.84 10.39
C LYS A 56 -3.42 -0.56 9.01
N THR A 57 -3.18 -1.59 8.21
CA THR A 57 -2.62 -1.43 6.85
C THR A 57 -3.54 -0.61 5.94
N VAL A 58 -4.86 -0.85 6.01
CA VAL A 58 -5.83 -0.06 5.24
C VAL A 58 -5.85 1.40 5.68
N LEU A 59 -5.81 1.68 6.99
CA LEU A 59 -5.75 3.05 7.50
C LEU A 59 -4.48 3.76 7.06
N GLN A 60 -3.33 3.07 7.03
CA GLN A 60 -2.09 3.63 6.48
C GLN A 60 -2.19 3.94 4.99
N ALA A 61 -2.85 3.08 4.21
CA ALA A 61 -3.09 3.33 2.78
C ALA A 61 -4.02 4.51 2.55
N ILE A 62 -5.09 4.64 3.35
CA ILE A 62 -5.99 5.79 3.30
C ILE A 62 -5.25 7.08 3.66
N GLU A 63 -4.38 7.04 4.68
CA GLU A 63 -3.59 8.21 5.06
C GLU A 63 -2.60 8.60 3.95
N ALA A 64 -1.95 7.63 3.32
CA ALA A 64 -1.09 7.87 2.16
C ALA A 64 -1.87 8.48 0.97
N LEU A 65 -3.14 8.11 0.77
CA LEU A 65 -4.00 8.67 -0.27
C LEU A 65 -4.37 10.14 -0.03
N LYS A 66 -4.47 10.58 1.23
CA LYS A 66 -4.79 11.97 1.57
C LYS A 66 -3.65 12.93 1.26
N ASN A 67 -2.41 12.45 1.30
CA ASN A 67 -1.25 13.26 1.00
C ASN A 67 -1.15 13.54 -0.50
N GLU A 68 -0.75 14.76 -0.86
CA GLU A 68 -0.38 15.08 -2.24
C GLU A 68 0.77 14.18 -2.68
N ALA A 69 0.65 13.60 -3.88
CA ALA A 69 1.76 12.88 -4.48
C ALA A 69 2.92 13.87 -4.69
N PRO A 70 4.17 13.49 -4.39
CA PRO A 70 5.31 14.36 -4.65
C PRO A 70 5.31 14.75 -6.14
N SER A 71 5.33 16.06 -6.42
CA SER A 71 5.43 16.60 -7.77
C SER A 71 6.74 16.08 -8.39
N THR A 72 6.61 15.11 -9.29
CA THR A 72 7.72 14.51 -10.03
C THR A 72 7.95 15.25 -11.33
#